data_AF-A0A3D2NK42-F1
#
_entry.id   AF-A0A3D2NK42-F1
#
_cell.length_a   1.000
_cell.length_b   1.000
_cell.length_c   1.000
_cell.angle_alpha   90.00
_cell.angle_beta   90.00
_cell.angle_gamma   90.00
#
_symmetry.space_group_name_H-M   'P 1'
#
loop_
_entity.id
_entity.type
_entity.pdbx_description
1 polymer ?
#
loop_
_entity_poly.entity_id
_entity_poly.type
_entity_poly.pdbx_seq_one_letter_code
_entity_poly.pdbx_strand_id
1 'polypeptide(L)' 'MPNTPLQGLKILVTRPRDQALQLARGIAQAGGIPVLFPLLDIAPVADSRALQEQVS' A
#
# COMPACT_ATOMS: atom_id res chain seq x y z
N MET A 1 -17.60 23.51 -1.16
CA MET A 1 -16.17 23.39 -1.58
C MET A 1 -15.79 21.92 -1.49
N PRO A 2 -15.07 21.33 -2.45
CA PRO A 2 -14.60 19.95 -2.32
C PRO A 2 -13.69 19.84 -1.09
N ASN A 3 -13.93 18.83 -0.25
CA ASN A 3 -13.11 18.58 0.93
C ASN A 3 -11.84 17.84 0.53
N THR A 4 -10.69 18.53 0.55
CA THR A 4 -9.36 17.99 0.21
C THR A 4 -8.50 17.94 1.47
N PRO A 5 -8.72 16.96 2.37
CA PRO A 5 -8.12 16.96 3.70
C PRO A 5 -6.59 16.81 3.69
N LEU A 6 -5.98 16.40 2.57
CA LEU A 6 -4.54 16.22 2.43
C LEU A 6 -3.89 17.28 1.53
N GLN A 7 -4.60 18.36 1.21
CA GLN A 7 -4.14 19.37 0.25
C GLN A 7 -2.71 19.85 0.54
N GLY A 8 -1.80 19.59 -0.41
CA GLY A 8 -0.41 20.03 -0.35
C GLY A 8 0.51 19.21 0.56
N LEU A 9 -0.01 18.23 1.30
CA LEU A 9 0.82 17.33 2.12
C LEU A 9 1.58 16.35 1.23
N LYS A 10 2.87 16.16 1.52
CA LYS A 10 3.69 15.09 0.93
C LYS A 10 3.69 13.90 1.88
N ILE A 11 3.27 12.74 1.38
CA ILE A 11 3.05 11.55 2.22
C ILE A 11 3.94 10.42 1.73
N LEU A 12 4.86 9.97 2.60
CA LEU A 12 5.73 8.83 2.33
C LEU A 12 4.94 7.52 2.49
N VAL A 13 4.90 6.71 1.44
CA VAL A 13 4.21 5.41 1.43
C VAL A 13 5.24 4.29 1.47
N THR A 14 5.29 3.57 2.58
CA THR A 14 6.28 2.51 2.86
C THR A 14 5.78 1.08 2.61
N ARG A 15 4.55 0.95 2.09
CA ARG A 15 3.92 -0.35 1.81
C ARG A 15 4.62 -1.11 0.67
N PRO A 16 4.47 -2.45 0.60
CA PRO A 16 4.85 -3.22 -0.57
C PRO A 16 4.27 -2.63 -1.86
N ARG A 17 5.02 -2.71 -2.95
CA ARG A 17 4.70 -2.05 -4.22
C ARG A 17 3.28 -2.35 -4.70
N ASP A 18 2.90 -3.62 -4.70
CA ASP A 18 1.60 -4.08 -5.21
C ASP A 18 0.43 -3.60 -4.34
N GLN A 19 0.68 -3.32 -3.07
CA GLN A 19 -0.31 -2.82 -2.11
C GLN A 19 -0.30 -1.28 -1.99
N ALA A 20 0.72 -0.60 -2.51
CA ALA A 20 0.88 0.85 -2.37
C ALA A 20 -0.02 1.65 -3.33
N LEU A 21 -0.41 1.07 -4.46
CA LEU A 21 -1.12 1.76 -5.55
C LEU A 21 -2.49 2.33 -5.12
N GLN A 22 -3.32 1.52 -4.45
CA GLN A 22 -4.64 1.98 -4.01
C GLN A 22 -4.53 3.12 -2.99
N LEU A 23 -3.58 3.02 -2.05
CA LEU A 23 -3.33 4.05 -1.05
C LEU A 23 -2.83 5.35 -1.70
N ALA A 24 -1.87 5.26 -2.62
CA ALA A 24 -1.34 6.43 -3.33
C ALA A 24 -2.44 7.16 -4.12
N ARG A 25 -3.35 6.43 -4.78
CA ARG A 25 -4.52 7.01 -5.46
C ARG A 25 -5.44 7.74 -4.48
N GLY A 26 -5.74 7.14 -3.34
CA GLY A 26 -6.56 7.78 -2.30
C GLY A 26 -5.93 9.06 -1.76
N ILE A 27 -4.61 9.07 -1.55
CA ILE A 27 -3.87 10.26 -1.14
C ILE A 27 -3.99 11.37 -2.19
N ALA A 28 -3.77 11.05 -3.47
CA ALA A 28 -3.88 12.01 -4.57
C ALA A 28 -5.30 12.57 -4.71
N GLN A 29 -6.33 11.73 -4.60
CA GLN A 29 -7.74 12.14 -4.63
C GLN A 29 -8.11 13.08 -3.48
N ALA A 30 -7.47 12.94 -2.32
CA ALA A 30 -7.64 13.82 -1.17
C ALA A 30 -6.80 15.11 -1.23
N GLY A 31 -6.07 15.36 -2.34
CA GLY A 31 -5.24 16.55 -2.56
C GLY A 31 -3.77 16.42 -2.11
N GLY A 32 -3.36 15.24 -1.65
CA GLY A 32 -1.99 14.97 -1.23
C GLY A 32 -1.07 14.56 -2.36
N ILE A 33 0.23 14.54 -2.07
CA ILE A 33 1.30 14.14 -2.99
C ILE A 33 1.95 12.86 -2.44
N PRO A 34 1.58 11.67 -2.94
CA PRO A 34 2.18 10.42 -2.48
C PRO A 34 3.63 10.29 -2.98
N VAL A 35 4.53 9.89 -2.09
CA VAL A 35 5.93 9.55 -2.39
C VAL A 35 6.11 8.07 -2.11
N LEU A 36 6.26 7.26 -3.17
CA LEU A 36 6.43 5.83 -3.02
C LEU A 36 7.86 5.50 -2.57
N PHE A 37 7.98 4.81 -1.44
CA PHE A 37 9.25 4.33 -0.91
C PHE A 37 9.05 2.94 -0.28
N PRO A 38 8.83 1.89 -1.09
CA PRO A 38 8.55 0.56 -0.58
C PRO A 38 9.68 0.06 0.31
N LEU A 39 9.36 -0.27 1.56
CA LEU A 39 10.32 -0.79 2.55
C LEU A 39 10.19 -2.29 2.79
N LEU A 40 9.18 -2.90 2.20
CA LEU A 40 8.80 -4.29 2.37
C LEU A 40 8.53 -4.92 1.02
N ASP A 41 8.79 -6.22 0.92
CA ASP A 41 8.41 -7.04 -0.21
C ASP A 41 7.55 -8.22 0.27
N ILE A 42 6.67 -8.72 -0.60
CA ILE A 42 5.84 -9.89 -0.32
C ILE A 42 6.31 -11.01 -1.22
N ALA A 43 6.92 -12.01 -0.60
CA ALA A 43 7.37 -13.22 -1.27
C ALA A 43 6.58 -14.43 -0.79
N PRO A 44 6.37 -15.44 -1.64
CA PRO A 44 5.83 -16.72 -1.19
C PRO A 44 6.74 -17.37 -0.15
N VAL A 45 6.14 -18.09 0.79
CA VAL A 45 6.89 -18.96 1.71
C VAL A 45 7.50 -20.13 0.94
N ALA A 46 8.68 -20.59 1.37
CA ALA A 46 9.35 -21.71 0.71
C ALA A 46 8.59 -23.04 0.86
N ASP A 47 7.88 -23.22 1.98
CA ASP A 47 7.05 -24.40 2.25
C ASP A 47 5.64 -23.96 2.68
N SER A 48 4.65 -24.29 1.86
CA SER A 48 3.24 -23.96 2.05
C SER A 48 2.44 -25.14 2.62
N ARG A 49 3.06 -26.30 2.87
CA ARG A 49 2.34 -27.55 3.19
C ARG A 49 1.50 -27.43 4.45
N ALA A 50 2.08 -26.87 5.52
CA ALA A 50 1.38 -26.67 6.79
C ALA A 50 0.11 -25.81 6.63
N LEU A 51 0.14 -24.81 5.74
CA LEU A 51 -1.06 -24.02 5.43
C LEU A 51 -2.07 -24.86 4.65
N GLN A 52 -1.63 -25.56 3.59
CA GLN A 52 -2.49 -26.37 2.73
C GLN A 52 -3.25 -27.46 3.49
N GLU A 53 -2.57 -28.13 4.43
CA GLU A 53 -3.15 -29.16 5.29
C GLU A 53 -4.25 -28.62 6.21
N GLN A 54 -4.22 -27.33 6.56
CA GLN A 54 -5.20 -26.70 7.46
C GLN A 54 -6.41 -26.09 6.73
N VAL A 55 -6.31 -25.85 5.41
CA VAL A 55 -7.38 -25.20 4.61
C VAL A 55 -8.08 -26.14 3.62
N SER A 56 -7.67 -27.42 3.57
CA SER A 56 -8.28 -28.48 2.75
C SER A 56 -9.17 -29.37 3.59
#